data_AF-A0A0F9PD39-F1
#
_entry.id   AF-A0A0F9PD39-F1
#
_cell.length_a   1.000
_cell.length_b   1.000
_cell.length_c   1.000
_cell.angle_alpha   90.00
_cell.angle_beta   90.00
_cell.angle_gamma   90.00
#
_symmetry.space_group_name_H-M   'P 1'
#
loop_
_entity.id
_entity.type
_entity.pdbx_description
1 polymer ?
#
loop_
_entity_poly.entity_id
_entity_poly.type
_entity_poly.pdbx_seq_one_letter_code
_entity_poly.pdbx_strand_id
1 'polypeptide(L)'
;MKGNVLQVYQSCSPGEVLENKDWYVRARLWCEHRAGMYNLEVRTVAGVISALSPRNKWERNLIDADQLLYAVFNGYSASWVVSSTFMKNVLKAYDIALYQRPELAENGLKTQAFLNCIADPSCDAVVIDVWSLRVVLGDMSMKAREIKHDKYEEYSQAYRLAGKEVDLLPMEMQAVTWCAARGRKKAKVAVTQMSMF
;
A
#
# COMPACT_ATOMS: atom_id res chain seq x y z
N MET A 1 0.49 -7.03 -20.63
CA MET A 1 0.29 -6.35 -19.33
C MET A 1 -1.08 -6.63 -18.75
N LYS A 2 -2.20 -6.11 -19.30
CA LYS A 2 -3.57 -6.41 -18.81
C LYS A 2 -3.80 -7.91 -18.61
N GLY A 3 -3.47 -8.73 -19.62
CA GLY A 3 -3.62 -10.19 -19.55
C GLY A 3 -2.87 -10.86 -18.39
N ASN A 4 -1.73 -10.32 -17.97
CA ASN A 4 -0.98 -10.86 -16.83
C ASN A 4 -1.70 -10.56 -15.51
N VAL A 5 -2.28 -9.37 -15.37
CA VAL A 5 -3.09 -9.00 -14.21
C VAL A 5 -4.31 -9.91 -14.12
N LEU A 6 -5.05 -10.09 -15.22
CA LEU A 6 -6.20 -10.98 -15.30
C LEU A 6 -5.84 -12.44 -15.01
N GLN A 7 -4.71 -12.92 -15.50
CA GLN A 7 -4.24 -14.28 -15.21
C GLN A 7 -4.00 -14.51 -13.71
N VAL A 8 -3.42 -13.52 -13.00
CA VAL A 8 -3.25 -13.61 -11.55
C VAL A 8 -4.61 -13.56 -10.85
N TYR A 9 -5.50 -12.66 -11.27
CA TYR A 9 -6.85 -12.57 -10.72
C TYR A 9 -7.62 -13.89 -10.86
N GLN A 10 -7.65 -14.47 -12.07
CA GLN A 10 -8.37 -15.71 -12.39
C GLN A 10 -7.86 -16.94 -11.62
N SER A 11 -6.64 -16.88 -11.09
CA SER A 11 -6.09 -17.94 -10.24
C SER A 11 -6.51 -17.83 -8.76
N CYS A 12 -7.12 -16.72 -8.36
CA CYS A 12 -7.62 -16.52 -7.00
C CYS A 12 -8.96 -17.21 -6.84
N SER A 13 -9.18 -17.86 -5.71
CA SER A 13 -10.50 -18.37 -5.35
C SER A 13 -11.48 -17.22 -5.08
N PRO A 14 -12.80 -17.45 -5.20
CA PRO A 14 -13.81 -16.44 -4.85
C PRO A 14 -13.66 -15.91 -3.42
N GLY A 15 -13.25 -16.76 -2.47
CA GLY A 15 -12.97 -16.36 -1.10
C GLY A 15 -11.78 -15.40 -0.98
N GLU A 16 -10.68 -15.68 -1.69
CA GLU A 16 -9.52 -14.76 -1.74
C GLU A 16 -9.88 -13.42 -2.38
N VAL A 17 -10.71 -13.43 -3.43
CA VAL A 17 -11.17 -12.17 -4.07
C VAL A 17 -11.98 -11.35 -3.07
N LEU A 18 -12.96 -11.96 -2.40
CA LEU A 18 -13.80 -11.29 -1.41
C LEU A 18 -12.99 -10.76 -0.23
N GLU A 19 -12.06 -11.55 0.29
CA GLU A 19 -11.22 -11.15 1.42
C GLU A 19 -10.26 -10.00 1.07
N ASN A 20 -9.74 -9.97 -0.15
CA ASN A 20 -8.65 -9.06 -0.52
C ASN A 20 -9.12 -7.79 -1.23
N LYS A 21 -10.31 -7.74 -1.83
CA LYS A 21 -10.81 -6.50 -2.46
C LYS A 21 -11.00 -5.38 -1.44
N ASP A 22 -11.40 -5.72 -0.21
CA ASP A 22 -11.65 -4.75 0.88
C ASP A 22 -10.36 -4.31 1.60
N TRP A 23 -9.18 -4.57 1.04
CA TRP A 23 -7.90 -4.23 1.68
C TRP A 23 -7.80 -2.74 2.03
N TYR A 24 -8.13 -1.86 1.08
CA TYR A 24 -8.08 -0.41 1.30
C TYR A 24 -9.23 0.10 2.18
N VAL A 25 -10.40 -0.55 2.15
CA VAL A 25 -11.50 -0.26 3.09
C VAL A 25 -11.04 -0.50 4.52
N ARG A 26 -10.38 -1.63 4.81
CA ARG A 26 -9.81 -1.91 6.14
C ARG A 26 -8.72 -0.92 6.52
N ALA A 27 -7.85 -0.53 5.59
CA ALA A 27 -6.84 0.49 5.83
C ALA A 27 -7.47 1.84 6.19
N ARG A 28 -8.54 2.24 5.48
CA ARG A 28 -9.29 3.46 5.76
C ARG A 28 -9.96 3.44 7.13
N LEU A 29 -10.64 2.34 7.49
CA LEU A 29 -11.29 2.20 8.81
C LEU A 29 -10.28 2.38 9.95
N TRP A 30 -9.06 1.87 9.78
CA TRP A 30 -7.99 2.11 10.75
C TRP A 30 -7.62 3.60 10.83
N CYS A 31 -7.49 4.28 9.67
CA CYS A 31 -7.24 5.72 9.63
C CYS A 31 -8.36 6.54 10.28
N GLU A 32 -9.62 6.20 10.04
CA GLU A 32 -10.79 6.86 10.63
C GLU A 32 -10.79 6.75 12.16
N HIS A 33 -10.47 5.56 12.67
CA HIS A 33 -10.35 5.37 14.11
C HIS A 33 -9.24 6.24 14.72
N ARG A 34 -8.06 6.29 14.11
CA ARG A 34 -6.94 7.12 14.62
C ARG A 34 -7.14 8.61 14.41
N ALA A 35 -7.80 9.00 13.33
CA ALA A 35 -8.24 10.38 13.08
C ALA A 35 -9.11 10.87 14.24
N GLY A 36 -10.10 10.07 14.66
CA GLY A 36 -10.93 10.39 15.83
C GLY A 36 -10.14 10.45 17.14
N MET A 37 -9.21 9.52 17.38
CA MET A 37 -8.40 9.49 18.62
C MET A 37 -7.47 10.69 18.78
N TYR A 38 -6.87 11.16 17.68
CA TYR A 38 -5.84 12.22 17.71
C TYR A 38 -6.36 13.58 17.20
N ASN A 39 -7.66 13.70 16.94
CA ASN A 39 -8.31 14.91 16.41
C ASN A 39 -7.65 15.40 15.10
N LEU A 40 -7.54 14.49 14.13
CA LEU A 40 -6.95 14.74 12.81
C LEU A 40 -7.93 14.35 11.71
N GLU A 41 -7.67 14.85 10.50
CA GLU A 41 -8.36 14.38 9.30
C GLU A 41 -7.90 12.97 8.88
N VAL A 42 -8.81 12.16 8.33
CA VAL A 42 -8.51 10.81 7.82
C VAL A 42 -7.39 10.86 6.79
N ARG A 43 -7.41 11.87 5.92
CA ARG A 43 -6.37 12.08 4.89
C ARG A 43 -5.00 12.36 5.50
N THR A 44 -4.93 13.06 6.63
CA THR A 44 -3.67 13.30 7.36
C THR A 44 -3.08 12.00 7.88
N VAL A 45 -3.91 11.15 8.52
CA VAL A 45 -3.47 9.82 9.00
C VAL A 45 -3.03 8.93 7.84
N ALA A 46 -3.78 8.92 6.73
CA ALA A 46 -3.39 8.22 5.52
C ALA A 46 -2.04 8.73 4.96
N GLY A 47 -1.78 10.04 5.04
CA GLY A 47 -0.51 10.66 4.66
C GLY A 47 0.65 10.16 5.50
N VAL A 48 0.46 10.04 6.83
CA VAL A 48 1.46 9.47 7.76
C VAL A 48 1.80 8.02 7.38
N ILE A 49 0.78 7.16 7.22
CA ILE A 49 0.98 5.75 6.82
C ILE A 49 1.70 5.66 5.47
N SER A 50 1.33 6.54 4.53
CA SER A 50 1.94 6.54 3.21
C SER A 50 3.42 6.94 3.24
N ALA A 51 3.76 8.00 4.00
CA ALA A 51 5.13 8.46 4.18
C ALA A 51 6.01 7.40 4.87
N LEU A 52 5.47 6.62 5.80
CA LEU A 52 6.16 5.53 6.51
C LEU A 52 6.25 4.21 5.71
N SER A 53 5.52 4.08 4.61
CA SER A 53 5.41 2.83 3.82
C SER A 53 6.70 2.29 3.18
N PRO A 54 7.77 3.07 2.89
CA PRO A 54 8.97 2.51 2.29
C PRO A 54 9.62 1.42 3.15
N ARG A 55 9.69 0.20 2.58
CA ARG A 55 10.25 -1.03 3.20
C ARG A 55 9.62 -1.43 4.54
N ASN A 56 8.44 -0.92 4.86
CA ASN A 56 7.74 -1.22 6.10
C ASN A 56 6.68 -2.33 5.89
N LYS A 57 6.60 -3.28 6.81
CA LYS A 57 5.52 -4.30 6.80
C LYS A 57 4.23 -3.61 7.24
N TRP A 58 3.09 -4.03 6.71
CA TRP A 58 1.81 -3.36 6.99
C TRP A 58 1.52 -3.25 8.49
N GLU A 59 1.64 -4.36 9.22
CA GLU A 59 1.35 -4.42 10.66
C GLU A 59 2.32 -3.53 11.46
N ARG A 60 3.59 -3.48 11.05
CA ARG A 60 4.58 -2.60 11.68
C ARG A 60 4.37 -1.13 11.31
N ASN A 61 3.92 -0.84 10.09
CA ASN A 61 3.57 0.51 9.65
C ASN A 61 2.42 1.08 10.49
N LEU A 62 1.41 0.28 10.81
CA LEU A 62 0.32 0.71 11.70
C LEU A 62 0.83 1.07 13.10
N ILE A 63 1.73 0.26 13.68
CA ILE A 63 2.35 0.54 14.98
C ILE A 63 3.21 1.81 14.93
N ASP A 64 4.07 1.92 13.92
CA ASP A 64 4.95 3.08 13.74
C ASP A 64 4.13 4.38 13.54
N ALA A 65 3.03 4.31 12.77
CA ALA A 65 2.12 5.42 12.57
C ALA A 65 1.40 5.82 13.85
N ASP A 66 0.86 4.86 14.62
CA ASP A 66 0.20 5.13 15.89
C ASP A 66 1.16 5.77 16.91
N GLN A 67 2.39 5.25 17.00
CA GLN A 67 3.44 5.83 17.84
C GLN A 67 3.76 7.27 17.44
N LEU A 68 3.85 7.55 16.14
CA LEU A 68 4.13 8.89 15.63
C LEU A 68 2.98 9.86 15.90
N LEU A 69 1.74 9.44 15.67
CA LEU A 69 0.55 10.25 15.94
C LEU A 69 0.44 10.57 17.45
N TYR A 70 0.67 9.57 18.31
CA TYR A 70 0.77 9.77 19.75
C TYR A 70 1.87 10.76 20.12
N ALA A 71 3.04 10.67 19.48
CA ALA A 71 4.16 11.57 19.72
C ALA A 71 3.76 13.03 19.46
N VAL A 72 3.20 13.29 18.28
CA VAL A 72 2.74 14.63 17.87
C VAL A 72 1.64 15.14 18.79
N PHE A 73 0.65 14.30 19.12
CA PHE A 73 -0.47 14.68 19.96
C PHE A 73 -0.04 15.12 21.37
N ASN A 74 1.03 14.51 21.91
CA ASN A 74 1.57 14.84 23.24
C ASN A 74 2.74 15.83 23.19
N GLY A 75 3.07 16.42 22.03
CA GLY A 75 4.16 17.39 21.89
C GLY A 75 5.57 16.80 21.98
N TYR A 76 5.73 15.49 21.79
CA TYR A 76 7.05 14.86 21.69
C TYR A 76 7.67 15.09 20.31
N SER A 77 8.99 15.24 20.25
CA SER A 77 9.71 15.40 18.99
C SER A 77 9.79 14.09 18.19
N ALA A 78 10.06 14.22 16.89
CA ALA A 78 10.20 13.07 15.97
C ALA A 78 11.26 12.04 16.41
N SER A 79 12.28 12.44 17.17
CA SER A 79 13.32 11.55 17.69
C SER A 79 12.81 10.53 18.72
N TRP A 80 11.61 10.75 19.29
CA TRP A 80 10.97 9.78 20.17
C TRP A 80 10.40 8.57 19.42
N VAL A 81 10.14 8.72 18.12
CA VAL A 81 9.52 7.68 17.30
C VAL A 81 10.57 6.66 16.85
N VAL A 82 10.36 5.39 17.23
CA VAL A 82 11.22 4.27 16.82
C VAL A 82 10.55 3.53 15.68
N SER A 83 10.84 3.95 14.46
CA SER A 83 10.27 3.33 13.25
C SER A 83 11.25 2.37 12.57
N SER A 84 10.67 1.41 11.85
CA SER A 84 11.40 0.48 10.97
C SER A 84 11.75 1.05 9.58
N THR A 85 11.36 2.29 9.29
CA THR A 85 11.70 2.99 8.03
C THR A 85 12.87 3.97 8.19
N PHE A 86 13.22 4.69 7.12
CA PHE A 86 14.28 5.69 7.13
C PHE A 86 13.90 6.93 7.95
N MET A 87 14.84 7.51 8.70
CA MET A 87 14.59 8.72 9.51
C MET A 87 13.99 9.89 8.68
N LYS A 88 14.43 10.08 7.43
CA LYS A 88 13.83 11.08 6.53
C LYS A 88 12.33 10.90 6.28
N ASN A 89 11.85 9.65 6.30
CA ASN A 89 10.45 9.30 6.13
C ASN A 89 9.67 9.49 7.43
N VAL A 90 10.32 9.23 8.58
CA VAL A 90 9.77 9.55 9.90
C VAL A 90 9.58 11.06 10.06
N LEU A 91 10.59 11.86 9.74
CA LEU A 91 10.51 13.33 9.79
C LEU A 91 9.39 13.86 8.88
N LYS A 92 9.29 13.34 7.66
CA LYS A 92 8.19 13.68 6.74
C LYS A 92 6.82 13.33 7.31
N ALA A 93 6.66 12.12 7.86
CA ALA A 93 5.42 11.69 8.47
C ALA A 93 5.06 12.55 9.70
N TYR A 94 6.07 12.95 10.47
CA TYR A 94 5.93 13.85 11.60
C TYR A 94 5.43 15.23 11.15
N ASP A 95 6.02 15.81 10.10
CA ASP A 95 5.56 17.08 9.53
C ASP A 95 4.13 16.99 8.98
N ILE A 96 3.77 15.87 8.33
CA ILE A 96 2.40 15.62 7.87
C ILE A 96 1.42 15.68 9.05
N ALA A 97 1.72 14.99 10.15
CA ALA A 97 0.87 14.94 11.32
C ALA A 97 0.80 16.29 12.05
N LEU A 98 1.96 16.93 12.28
CA LEU A 98 2.07 18.17 13.04
C LEU A 98 1.39 19.34 12.32
N TYR A 99 1.62 19.47 11.01
CA TYR A 99 1.09 20.59 10.22
C TYR A 99 -0.20 20.25 9.47
N GLN A 100 -0.68 19.01 9.56
CA GLN A 100 -1.85 18.50 8.84
C GLN A 100 -1.73 18.68 7.33
N ARG A 101 -0.56 18.34 6.79
CA ARG A 101 -0.17 18.54 5.39
C ARG A 101 0.01 17.23 4.62
N PRO A 102 -1.08 16.46 4.35
CA PRO A 102 -0.98 15.16 3.70
C PRO A 102 -0.35 15.21 2.30
N GLU A 103 -0.38 16.37 1.63
CA GLU A 103 0.25 16.59 0.33
C GLU A 103 1.78 16.37 0.37
N LEU A 104 2.43 16.45 1.54
CA LEU A 104 3.86 16.14 1.69
C LEU A 104 4.18 14.66 1.39
N ALA A 105 3.18 13.76 1.49
CA ALA A 105 3.31 12.36 1.08
C ALA A 105 3.34 12.19 -0.45
N GLU A 106 2.95 13.20 -1.22
CA GLU A 106 2.74 13.10 -2.67
C GLU A 106 4.03 13.25 -3.50
N ASN A 107 5.19 13.36 -2.85
CA ASN A 107 6.51 13.50 -3.50
C ASN A 107 6.95 12.28 -4.36
N GLY A 108 6.16 11.21 -4.40
CA GLY A 108 6.42 10.06 -5.26
C GLY A 108 5.11 9.41 -5.69
N LEU A 109 5.06 8.96 -6.95
CA LEU A 109 3.85 8.37 -7.55
C LEU A 109 3.22 7.27 -6.70
N LYS A 110 4.05 6.37 -6.16
CA LYS A 110 3.60 5.29 -5.29
C LYS A 110 2.97 5.81 -3.99
N THR A 111 3.61 6.77 -3.31
CA THR A 111 3.10 7.27 -2.03
C THR A 111 1.88 8.16 -2.23
N GLN A 112 1.81 8.90 -3.34
CA GLN A 112 0.60 9.63 -3.76
C GLN A 112 -0.56 8.66 -4.04
N ALA A 113 -0.35 7.63 -4.86
CA ALA A 113 -1.39 6.63 -5.14
C ALA A 113 -1.84 5.92 -3.86
N PHE A 114 -0.90 5.58 -2.96
CA PHE A 114 -1.23 4.90 -1.71
C PHE A 114 -2.01 5.79 -0.73
N LEU A 115 -1.70 7.08 -0.68
CA LEU A 115 -2.52 8.07 0.04
C LEU A 115 -3.93 8.10 -0.54
N ASN A 116 -4.06 8.26 -1.86
CA ASN A 116 -5.35 8.40 -2.53
C ASN A 116 -6.24 7.16 -2.34
N CYS A 117 -5.71 5.95 -2.53
CA CYS A 117 -6.47 4.71 -2.33
C CYS A 117 -7.02 4.54 -0.90
N ILE A 118 -6.34 5.09 0.12
CA ILE A 118 -6.83 5.05 1.52
C ILE A 118 -7.81 6.20 1.78
N ALA A 119 -7.47 7.40 1.30
CA ALA A 119 -8.22 8.63 1.58
C ALA A 119 -9.52 8.76 0.77
N ASP A 120 -9.63 8.09 -0.37
CA ASP A 120 -10.81 8.09 -1.22
C ASP A 120 -11.07 6.66 -1.75
N PRO A 121 -12.11 5.96 -1.22
CA PRO A 121 -12.44 4.61 -1.64
C PRO A 121 -13.00 4.53 -3.07
N SER A 122 -13.27 5.66 -3.71
CA SER A 122 -13.80 5.76 -5.08
C SER A 122 -12.76 6.19 -6.11
N CYS A 123 -11.51 6.45 -5.70
CA CYS A 123 -10.49 6.93 -6.62
C CYS A 123 -10.08 5.88 -7.66
N ASP A 124 -9.51 6.34 -8.77
CA ASP A 124 -9.02 5.49 -9.87
C ASP A 124 -7.52 5.19 -9.76
N ALA A 125 -6.91 5.49 -8.61
CA ALA A 125 -5.48 5.33 -8.37
C ALA A 125 -5.09 3.85 -8.24
N VAL A 126 -3.86 3.53 -8.63
CA VAL A 126 -3.30 2.18 -8.55
C VAL A 126 -1.91 2.28 -7.94
N VAL A 127 -1.67 1.54 -6.86
CA VAL A 127 -0.37 1.53 -6.19
C VAL A 127 0.58 0.58 -6.90
N ILE A 128 1.43 1.12 -7.78
CA ILE A 128 2.48 0.34 -8.43
C ILE A 128 3.72 0.25 -7.52
N ASP A 129 3.78 -0.81 -6.72
CA ASP A 129 4.97 -1.24 -5.99
C ASP A 129 5.70 -2.40 -6.71
N VAL A 130 6.73 -2.97 -6.09
CA VAL A 130 7.50 -4.08 -6.70
C VAL A 130 6.64 -5.31 -6.99
N TRP A 131 5.63 -5.61 -6.17
CA TRP A 131 4.78 -6.78 -6.35
C TRP A 131 3.75 -6.56 -7.46
N SER A 132 3.16 -5.37 -7.48
CA SER A 132 2.25 -4.96 -8.54
C SER A 132 2.98 -4.88 -9.88
N LEU A 133 4.26 -4.47 -9.87
CA LEU A 133 5.12 -4.47 -11.05
C LEU A 133 5.41 -5.90 -11.54
N ARG A 134 5.68 -6.85 -10.62
CA ARG A 134 5.87 -8.27 -10.97
C ARG A 134 4.62 -8.87 -11.63
N VAL A 135 3.45 -8.57 -11.09
CA VAL A 135 2.16 -9.02 -11.64
C VAL A 135 1.94 -8.48 -13.03
N VAL A 136 2.03 -7.15 -13.24
CA VAL A 136 1.70 -6.55 -14.55
C VAL A 136 2.71 -6.94 -15.64
N LEU A 137 3.97 -7.14 -15.28
CA LEU A 137 5.01 -7.62 -16.20
C LEU A 137 4.96 -9.14 -16.42
N GLY A 138 4.27 -9.89 -15.56
CA GLY A 138 4.25 -11.35 -15.62
C GLY A 138 5.58 -12.00 -15.19
N ASP A 139 6.43 -11.28 -14.46
CA ASP A 139 7.74 -11.75 -13.98
C ASP A 139 7.80 -11.66 -12.46
N MET A 140 7.52 -12.77 -11.77
CA MET A 140 7.57 -12.88 -10.31
C MET A 140 8.99 -12.83 -9.73
N SER A 141 10.02 -13.03 -10.55
CA SER A 141 11.43 -13.05 -10.15
C SER A 141 12.08 -11.65 -10.19
N MET A 142 11.45 -10.71 -10.89
CA MET A 142 11.94 -9.34 -11.09
C MET A 142 12.38 -8.69 -9.77
N LYS A 143 13.56 -8.08 -9.79
CA LYS A 143 14.09 -7.28 -8.67
C LYS A 143 13.50 -5.87 -8.68
N ALA A 144 13.45 -5.23 -7.50
CA ALA A 144 13.01 -3.85 -7.39
C ALA A 144 13.86 -2.93 -8.27
N ARG A 145 13.19 -2.02 -8.99
CA ARG A 145 13.81 -0.99 -9.83
C ARG A 145 13.01 0.30 -9.71
N GLU A 146 13.65 1.41 -10.04
CA GLU A 146 12.97 2.69 -10.20
C GLU A 146 11.99 2.64 -11.38
N ILE A 147 10.83 3.26 -11.22
CA ILE A 147 9.77 3.31 -12.22
C ILE A 147 9.64 4.76 -12.66
N LYS A 148 9.88 5.02 -13.95
CA LYS A 148 9.68 6.34 -14.55
C LYS A 148 8.18 6.68 -14.61
N HIS A 149 7.88 7.97 -14.65
CA HIS A 149 6.50 8.49 -14.66
C HIS A 149 5.63 7.90 -15.79
N ASP A 150 6.14 7.89 -17.02
CA ASP A 150 5.47 7.34 -18.19
C ASP A 150 5.10 5.86 -18.00
N LYS A 151 6.02 5.08 -17.43
CA LYS A 151 5.80 3.66 -17.15
C LYS A 151 4.83 3.42 -16.01
N TYR A 152 4.80 4.28 -14.99
CA TYR A 152 3.86 4.14 -13.88
C TYR A 152 2.41 4.19 -14.36
N GLU A 153 2.09 5.13 -15.24
CA GLU A 153 0.75 5.28 -15.79
C GLU A 153 0.39 4.12 -16.74
N GLU A 154 1.32 3.69 -17.59
CA GLU A 154 1.16 2.51 -18.45
C GLU A 154 0.81 1.26 -17.62
N TYR A 155 1.48 1.04 -16.49
CA TYR A 155 1.17 -0.06 -15.58
C TYR A 155 -0.17 0.13 -14.88
N SER A 156 -0.48 1.35 -14.42
CA SER A 156 -1.76 1.67 -13.77
C SER A 156 -2.94 1.41 -14.70
N GLN A 157 -2.82 1.79 -15.97
CA GLN A 157 -3.84 1.52 -17.00
C GLN A 157 -4.10 0.02 -17.19
N ALA A 158 -3.08 -0.83 -17.10
CA ALA A 158 -3.28 -2.28 -17.18
C ALA A 158 -4.17 -2.82 -16.05
N TYR A 159 -4.05 -2.27 -14.83
CA TYR A 159 -4.92 -2.61 -13.70
C TYR A 159 -6.33 -2.05 -13.88
N ARG A 160 -6.47 -0.80 -14.33
CA ARG A 160 -7.79 -0.18 -14.61
C ARG A 160 -8.57 -0.99 -15.65
N LEU A 161 -7.93 -1.35 -16.75
CA LEU A 161 -8.55 -2.14 -17.81
C LEU A 161 -8.89 -3.56 -17.36
N ALA A 162 -8.05 -4.18 -16.54
CA ALA A 162 -8.32 -5.51 -15.98
C ALA A 162 -9.50 -5.48 -15.00
N GLY A 163 -9.53 -4.49 -14.09
CA GLY A 163 -10.63 -4.31 -13.13
C GLY A 163 -11.96 -4.10 -13.84
N LYS A 164 -12.00 -3.21 -14.85
CA LYS A 164 -13.19 -2.96 -15.66
C LYS A 164 -13.76 -4.23 -16.33
N GLU A 165 -12.90 -5.17 -16.73
CA GLU A 165 -13.34 -6.41 -17.40
C GLU A 165 -14.09 -7.37 -16.46
N VAL A 166 -13.87 -7.24 -15.14
CA VAL A 166 -14.45 -8.12 -14.12
C VAL A 166 -15.25 -7.36 -13.05
N ASP A 167 -15.62 -6.11 -13.34
CA ASP A 167 -16.38 -5.23 -12.45
C ASP A 167 -15.73 -4.99 -11.08
N LEU A 168 -14.42 -4.73 -11.08
CA LEU A 168 -13.66 -4.31 -9.90
C LEU A 168 -13.07 -2.91 -10.09
N LEU A 169 -13.02 -2.14 -9.01
CA LEU A 169 -12.25 -0.90 -8.95
C LEU A 169 -10.75 -1.20 -9.19
N PRO A 170 -9.99 -0.23 -9.75
CA PRO A 170 -8.57 -0.43 -10.01
C PRO A 170 -7.77 -0.83 -8.75
N MET A 171 -8.09 -0.20 -7.61
CA MET A 171 -7.48 -0.48 -6.31
C MET A 171 -7.84 -1.87 -5.77
N GLU A 172 -9.05 -2.36 -6.02
CA GLU A 172 -9.48 -3.72 -5.64
C GLU A 172 -8.73 -4.77 -6.46
N MET A 173 -8.67 -4.58 -7.79
CA MET A 173 -7.91 -5.45 -8.68
C MET A 173 -6.42 -5.50 -8.28
N GLN A 174 -5.85 -4.33 -7.96
CA GLN A 174 -4.48 -4.24 -7.46
C GLN A 174 -4.32 -4.99 -6.13
N ALA A 175 -5.20 -4.80 -5.15
CA ALA A 175 -5.13 -5.45 -3.85
C ALA A 175 -5.24 -6.98 -3.94
N VAL A 176 -6.22 -7.50 -4.69
CA VAL A 176 -6.44 -8.94 -4.88
C VAL A 176 -5.21 -9.60 -5.48
N THR A 177 -4.72 -9.08 -6.60
CA THR A 177 -3.57 -9.66 -7.30
C THR A 177 -2.26 -9.49 -6.53
N TRP A 178 -2.11 -8.38 -5.79
CA TRP A 178 -0.97 -8.15 -4.90
C TRP A 178 -0.93 -9.14 -3.73
N CYS A 179 -2.07 -9.41 -3.09
CA CYS A 179 -2.19 -10.41 -2.03
C CYS A 179 -1.83 -11.81 -2.53
N ALA A 180 -2.38 -12.22 -3.67
CA ALA A 180 -2.06 -13.49 -4.31
C ALA A 180 -0.56 -13.62 -4.64
N ALA A 181 0.03 -12.58 -5.25
CA ALA A 181 1.45 -12.53 -5.59
C ALA A 181 2.37 -12.69 -4.37
N ARG A 182 2.02 -12.04 -3.25
CA ARG A 182 2.76 -12.15 -1.98
C ARG A 182 2.56 -13.50 -1.28
N GLY A 183 1.36 -14.06 -1.32
CA GLY A 183 1.02 -15.36 -0.74
C GLY A 183 1.79 -16.51 -1.39
N ARG A 184 1.88 -16.53 -2.73
CA ARG A 184 2.63 -17.56 -3.49
C ARG A 184 4.09 -17.69 -3.08
N LYS A 185 4.75 -16.59 -2.67
CA LYS A 185 6.14 -16.66 -2.17
C LYS A 185 6.23 -17.42 -0.86
N LYS A 186 5.24 -17.30 0.04
CA LYS A 186 5.22 -18.05 1.31
C LYS A 186 5.06 -19.56 1.04
N ALA A 187 4.19 -19.94 0.11
CA ALA A 187 3.98 -21.34 -0.26
C ALA A 187 5.24 -22.01 -0.84
N LYS A 188 5.98 -21.34 -1.74
CA LYS A 188 7.25 -21.88 -2.27
C LYS A 188 8.31 -22.08 -1.18
N VAL A 189 8.42 -21.17 -0.21
CA VAL A 189 9.37 -21.31 0.91
C VAL A 189 9.00 -22.48 1.83
N ALA A 190 7.71 -22.66 2.12
CA ALA A 190 7.23 -23.78 2.94
C ALA A 190 7.49 -25.14 2.28
N VAL A 191 7.24 -25.27 0.97
CA VAL A 191 7.49 -26.52 0.23
C VAL A 191 8.98 -26.86 0.17
N THR A 192 9.87 -25.86 -0.02
CA THR A 192 11.33 -26.08 -0.02
C THR A 192 11.88 -26.47 1.36
N GLN A 193 11.24 -26.03 2.46
CA GLN A 193 11.62 -26.46 3.82
C GLN A 193 11.09 -27.87 4.16
N MET A 194 9.96 -28.28 3.61
CA MET A 194 9.41 -29.63 3.81
C MET A 194 10.11 -30.71 2.98
N SER A 195 10.78 -30.35 1.88
CA SER A 195 11.53 -31.29 1.03
C SER A 195 12.99 -31.53 1.46
N MET A 196 13.42 -31.01 2.61
CA MET A 196 14.76 -31.21 3.18
C MET A 196 14.78 -32.17 4.39
N PHE A 197 13.73 -33.00 4.54
CA PHE A 197 13.66 -34.06 5.54
C PHE A 197 13.52 -35.41 4.86
#